data_AF-A0A964ZIA2-F1
#
_entry.id   AF-A0A964ZIA2-F1
#
_cell.length_a   1.000
_cell.length_b   1.000
_cell.length_c   1.000
_cell.angle_alpha   90.00
_cell.angle_beta   90.00
_cell.angle_gamma   90.00
#
_symmetry.space_group_name_H-M   'P 1'
#
loop_
_entity.id
_entity.type
_entity.pdbx_description
1 polymer ?
#
loop_
_entity_poly.entity_id
_entity_poly.type
_entity_poly.pdbx_seq_one_letter_code
_entity_poly.pdbx_strand_id
1 'polypeptide(L)'
;MTNSIALSAPCLPRSRRTSPVWCSAHLQVVSVTLSSLRHVEQGTTIAVIGGGNMGSAFVGGLLRGGVAPSDLVVVETNAARRGELAAQFPGVHIAAEVPHVDAVIVAVKPADVHVACTAAKAA
;
A
#
# COMPACT_ATOMS: atom_id res chain seq x y z
N MET A 1 -13.58 6.61 -63.52
CA MET A 1 -13.81 7.08 -62.14
C MET A 1 -13.04 6.10 -61.24
N THR A 2 -11.70 6.07 -61.25
CA THR A 2 -10.80 7.04 -60.58
C THR A 2 -11.34 7.35 -59.18
N ASN A 3 -10.64 7.16 -58.07
CA ASN A 3 -9.19 7.18 -57.90
C ASN A 3 -8.83 6.79 -56.46
N SER A 4 -7.58 6.36 -56.29
CA SER A 4 -6.69 6.75 -55.18
C SER A 4 -6.91 6.15 -53.78
N ILE A 5 -5.97 5.35 -53.27
CA ILE A 5 -4.58 5.69 -52.84
C ILE A 5 -4.58 6.38 -51.47
N ALA A 6 -4.39 5.52 -50.46
CA ALA A 6 -3.17 5.44 -49.66
C ALA A 6 -2.93 6.36 -48.45
N LEU A 7 -1.97 5.82 -47.68
CA LEU A 7 -1.02 6.46 -46.76
C LEU A 7 -1.62 6.81 -45.41
N SER A 8 -1.29 6.03 -44.39
CA SER A 8 -0.05 6.13 -43.59
C SER A 8 -0.18 7.15 -42.46
N ALA A 9 0.25 6.66 -41.29
CA ALA A 9 0.67 7.40 -40.10
C ALA A 9 -0.44 7.82 -39.10
N PRO A 10 -0.11 8.06 -37.81
CA PRO A 10 1.06 7.62 -37.04
C PRO A 10 0.70 7.00 -35.66
N CYS A 11 1.69 6.36 -35.04
CA CYS A 11 1.72 6.17 -33.58
C CYS A 11 1.78 7.51 -32.83
N LEU A 12 1.29 7.47 -31.57
CA LEU A 12 1.35 8.44 -30.44
C LEU A 12 0.14 9.39 -30.26
N PRO A 13 -0.15 9.88 -29.02
CA PRO A 13 0.54 9.67 -27.73
C PRO A 13 -0.37 9.30 -26.52
N ARG A 14 0.24 8.59 -25.57
CA ARG A 14 0.16 8.80 -24.11
C ARG A 14 -0.86 9.85 -23.61
N SER A 15 -1.99 9.39 -23.06
CA SER A 15 -2.55 9.89 -21.80
C SER A 15 -3.81 9.10 -21.42
N ARG A 16 -3.68 8.17 -20.47
CA ARG A 16 -4.84 7.68 -19.72
C ARG A 16 -5.28 8.81 -18.80
N ARG A 17 -6.29 9.57 -19.21
CA ARG A 17 -7.22 10.21 -18.28
C ARG A 17 -8.58 10.35 -18.92
N THR A 18 -9.56 9.85 -18.17
CA THR A 18 -10.93 10.34 -18.07
C THR A 18 -11.74 10.45 -19.36
N SER A 19 -12.71 9.54 -19.51
CA SER A 19 -14.08 10.02 -19.65
C SER A 19 -15.11 9.02 -19.10
N PRO A 20 -16.14 9.52 -18.41
CA PRO A 20 -17.25 8.75 -17.89
C PRO A 20 -18.32 8.62 -18.98
N VAL A 21 -18.69 7.39 -19.34
CA VAL A 21 -19.94 7.11 -20.05
C VAL A 21 -20.62 5.97 -19.33
N TRP A 22 -21.49 6.34 -18.40
CA TRP A 22 -22.53 5.47 -17.90
C TRP A 22 -23.53 5.23 -19.04
N CYS A 23 -23.63 3.98 -19.47
CA CYS A 23 -24.80 3.46 -20.17
C CYS A 23 -25.38 2.37 -19.26
N SER A 24 -26.51 2.67 -18.63
CA SER A 24 -27.11 1.89 -17.56
C SER A 24 -27.80 0.63 -18.07
N ALA A 25 -27.37 -0.54 -17.62
CA ALA A 25 -28.17 -1.75 -17.70
C ALA A 25 -27.90 -2.65 -16.47
N HIS A 26 -28.79 -2.49 -15.48
CA HIS A 26 -29.16 -3.49 -14.46
C HIS A 26 -28.08 -4.48 -14.01
N LEU A 27 -27.23 -4.03 -13.09
CA LEU A 27 -26.61 -4.90 -12.11
C LEU A 27 -26.59 -4.15 -10.78
N GLN A 28 -27.35 -4.63 -9.81
CA GLN A 28 -27.30 -4.20 -8.42
C GLN A 28 -26.01 -4.72 -7.77
N VAL A 29 -24.86 -4.32 -8.32
CA VAL A 29 -23.60 -4.34 -7.59
C VAL A 29 -23.52 -2.98 -6.96
N VAL A 30 -23.46 -2.95 -5.64
CA VAL A 30 -23.15 -1.79 -4.82
C VAL A 30 -21.97 -1.07 -5.43
N SER A 31 -22.25 -0.05 -6.26
CA SER A 31 -21.28 0.93 -6.70
C SER A 31 -21.07 1.86 -5.51
N VAL A 32 -20.51 1.31 -4.43
CA VAL A 32 -19.73 2.11 -3.50
C VAL A 32 -18.63 2.66 -4.39
N THR A 33 -18.75 3.95 -4.67
CA THR A 33 -17.80 4.81 -5.34
C THR A 33 -16.39 4.37 -4.95
N LEU A 34 -15.71 3.63 -5.83
CA LEU A 34 -14.31 3.21 -5.69
C LEU A 34 -13.32 4.38 -5.58
N SER A 35 -13.80 5.63 -5.61
CA SER A 35 -13.04 6.82 -5.22
C SER A 35 -12.99 7.04 -3.71
N SER A 36 -13.99 6.61 -2.93
CA SER A 36 -14.05 6.91 -1.49
C SER A 36 -13.28 5.92 -0.61
N LEU A 37 -12.93 4.74 -1.12
CA LEU A 37 -12.02 3.78 -0.47
C LEU A 37 -10.54 3.99 -0.87
N ARG A 38 -10.25 4.95 -1.77
CA ARG A 38 -8.90 5.45 -2.04
C ARG A 38 -8.47 6.57 -1.06
N HIS A 39 -8.99 6.52 0.15
CA HIS A 39 -8.56 7.37 1.27
C HIS A 39 -7.96 6.50 2.39
N VAL A 40 -6.88 5.78 2.10
CA VAL A 40 -5.74 5.98 3.00
C VAL A 40 -5.18 7.30 2.49
N GLU A 41 -5.43 8.40 3.20
CA GLU A 41 -4.94 9.71 2.78
C GLU A 41 -3.45 9.59 2.43
N GLN A 42 -3.07 10.04 1.23
CA GLN A 42 -1.66 10.11 0.88
C GLN A 42 -0.97 10.98 1.95
N GLY A 43 0.01 10.40 2.66
CA GLY A 43 0.64 11.02 3.84
C GLY A 43 0.32 10.37 5.19
N THR A 44 -0.47 9.28 5.23
CA THR A 44 -0.71 8.50 6.46
C THR A 44 0.50 7.59 6.74
N THR A 45 1.14 7.75 7.91
CA THR A 45 2.24 6.86 8.32
C THR A 45 1.65 5.59 8.94
N ILE A 46 2.09 4.42 8.47
CA ILE A 46 1.60 3.11 8.91
C ILE A 46 2.73 2.36 9.60
N ALA A 47 2.53 1.97 10.87
CA ALA A 47 3.42 1.04 11.56
C ALA A 47 2.93 -0.40 11.45
N VAL A 48 3.81 -1.31 11.10
CA VAL A 48 3.59 -2.77 11.17
C VAL A 48 4.36 -3.30 12.37
N ILE A 49 3.66 -3.74 13.40
CA ILE A 49 4.26 -4.36 14.59
C ILE A 49 4.42 -5.85 14.35
N GLY A 50 5.67 -6.33 14.43
CA GLY A 50 6.05 -7.71 14.16
C GLY A 50 6.66 -7.86 12.79
N GLY A 51 7.96 -8.16 12.74
CA GLY A 51 8.77 -8.34 11.53
C GLY A 51 8.96 -9.80 11.10
N GLY A 52 8.07 -10.68 11.54
CA GLY A 52 8.03 -12.08 11.13
C GLY A 52 7.56 -12.25 9.67
N ASN A 53 7.26 -13.48 9.27
CA ASN A 53 6.78 -13.79 7.91
C ASN A 53 5.47 -13.07 7.56
N MET A 54 4.58 -12.85 8.55
CA MET A 54 3.32 -12.15 8.33
C MET A 54 3.54 -10.63 8.17
N GLY A 55 4.40 -10.04 9.00
CA GLY A 55 4.76 -8.63 8.89
C GLY A 55 5.45 -8.29 7.57
N SER A 56 6.42 -9.10 7.14
CA SER A 56 7.07 -8.91 5.84
C SER A 56 6.10 -9.06 4.67
N ALA A 57 5.11 -9.94 4.79
CA ALA A 57 4.04 -10.05 3.79
C ALA A 57 3.16 -8.80 3.73
N PHE A 58 2.81 -8.21 4.89
CA PHE A 58 2.08 -6.93 4.92
C PHE A 58 2.89 -5.80 4.30
N VAL A 59 4.15 -5.64 4.68
CA VAL A 59 5.05 -4.62 4.12
C VAL A 59 5.16 -4.78 2.60
N GLY A 60 5.41 -6.00 2.12
CA GLY A 60 5.46 -6.27 0.68
C GLY A 60 4.13 -6.01 -0.04
N GLY A 61 3.00 -6.29 0.61
CA GLY A 61 1.67 -5.99 0.10
C GLY A 61 1.40 -4.48 -0.01
N LEU A 62 1.76 -3.71 1.02
CA LEU A 62 1.59 -2.25 1.07
C LEU A 62 2.47 -1.54 0.04
N LEU A 63 3.73 -1.98 -0.10
CA LEU A 63 4.63 -1.47 -1.13
C LEU A 63 4.09 -1.75 -2.55
N ARG A 64 3.55 -2.95 -2.80
CA ARG A 64 2.89 -3.28 -4.08
C ARG A 64 1.59 -2.51 -4.29
N GLY A 65 0.90 -2.16 -3.20
CA GLY A 65 -0.29 -1.32 -3.19
C GLY A 65 -0.02 0.16 -3.48
N GLY A 66 1.24 0.57 -3.56
CA GLY A 66 1.64 1.94 -3.88
C GLY A 66 1.83 2.86 -2.67
N VAL A 67 1.94 2.30 -1.46
CA VAL A 67 2.37 3.07 -0.27
C VAL A 67 3.85 3.38 -0.39
N ALA A 68 4.24 4.63 -0.09
CA ALA A 68 5.65 5.02 -0.14
C ALA A 68 6.44 4.31 0.99
N PRO A 69 7.67 3.82 0.73
CA PRO A 69 8.50 3.23 1.77
C PRO A 69 8.75 4.15 2.97
N SER A 70 8.80 5.47 2.73
CA SER A 70 8.96 6.50 3.76
C SER A 70 7.80 6.54 4.76
N ASP A 71 6.62 6.15 4.33
CA ASP A 71 5.39 6.21 5.12
C ASP A 71 5.15 4.89 5.86
N LEU A 72 6.07 3.92 5.71
CA LEU A 72 6.01 2.62 6.36
C LEU A 72 7.07 2.51 7.44
N VAL A 73 6.62 2.08 8.62
CA VAL A 73 7.47 1.73 9.74
C VAL A 73 7.27 0.26 10.08
N VAL A 74 8.35 -0.48 10.29
CA VAL A 74 8.31 -1.85 10.81
C VAL A 74 8.91 -1.86 12.19
N VAL A 75 8.12 -2.31 13.17
CA VAL A 75 8.53 -2.39 14.57
C VAL A 75 8.88 -3.83 14.90
N GLU A 76 10.14 -4.06 15.25
CA GLU A 76 10.64 -5.40 15.58
C GLU A 76 11.64 -5.33 16.75
N THR A 77 11.37 -6.11 17.79
CA THR A 77 12.18 -6.12 19.02
C THR A 77 13.51 -6.84 18.81
N ASN A 78 13.57 -7.85 17.94
CA ASN A 78 14.79 -8.61 17.70
C ASN A 78 15.76 -7.84 16.76
N ALA A 79 16.95 -7.49 17.28
CA ALA A 79 17.96 -6.74 16.54
C ALA A 79 18.50 -7.45 15.29
N ALA A 80 18.68 -8.77 15.34
CA ALA A 80 19.14 -9.54 14.18
C ALA A 80 18.08 -9.52 13.07
N ARG A 81 16.80 -9.69 13.46
CA ARG A 81 15.69 -9.66 12.51
C ARG A 81 15.48 -8.28 11.89
N ARG A 82 15.73 -7.19 12.63
CA ARG A 82 15.74 -5.83 12.08
C ARG A 82 16.75 -5.67 10.94
N GLY A 83 17.95 -6.24 11.08
CA GLY A 83 18.96 -6.22 10.01
C GLY A 83 18.51 -6.95 8.75
N GLU A 84 17.90 -8.13 8.91
CA GLU A 84 17.34 -8.90 7.79
C GLU A 84 16.22 -8.14 7.07
N LEU A 85 15.35 -7.46 7.81
CA LEU A 85 14.26 -6.68 7.25
C LEU A 85 14.75 -5.44 6.52
N ALA A 86 15.80 -4.78 7.05
CA ALA A 86 16.41 -3.62 6.42
C ALA A 86 17.03 -3.98 5.06
N ALA A 87 17.64 -5.17 4.99
CA ALA A 87 18.18 -5.70 3.74
C ALA A 87 17.07 -6.11 2.75
N GLN A 88 15.94 -6.63 3.24
CA GLN A 88 14.82 -7.07 2.39
C GLN A 88 13.97 -5.91 1.85
N PHE A 89 13.79 -4.84 2.63
CA PHE A 89 12.93 -3.71 2.30
C PHE A 89 13.70 -2.39 2.34
N PRO A 90 14.47 -2.06 1.28
CA PRO A 90 15.24 -0.83 1.24
C PRO A 90 14.30 0.39 1.25
N GLY A 91 14.59 1.35 2.12
CA GLY A 91 13.83 2.60 2.24
C GLY A 91 12.65 2.56 3.22
N VAL A 92 12.34 1.40 3.82
CA VAL A 92 11.36 1.30 4.91
C VAL A 92 12.02 1.62 6.25
N HIS A 93 11.34 2.39 7.09
CA HIS A 93 11.84 2.70 8.43
C HIS A 93 11.69 1.48 9.35
N ILE A 94 12.76 1.09 10.04
CA ILE A 94 12.73 -0.04 10.97
C ILE A 94 13.11 0.45 12.36
N ALA A 95 12.20 0.27 13.30
CA ALA A 95 12.34 0.75 14.67
C ALA A 95 12.25 -0.41 15.67
N ALA A 96 12.83 -0.22 16.86
CA ALA A 96 12.66 -1.15 17.98
C ALA A 96 11.37 -0.89 18.77
N GLU A 97 10.86 0.34 18.69
CA GLU A 97 9.69 0.83 19.40
C GLU A 97 8.71 1.45 18.40
N VAL A 98 7.44 1.55 18.78
CA VAL A 98 6.39 2.12 17.93
C VAL A 98 6.51 3.65 17.97
N PRO A 99 6.79 4.33 16.84
CA PRO A 99 6.74 5.80 16.81
C PRO A 99 5.29 6.29 16.69
N HIS A 100 5.08 7.60 16.86
CA HIS A 100 3.79 8.23 16.55
C HIS A 100 3.44 7.98 15.08
N VAL A 101 2.33 7.28 14.86
CA VAL A 101 1.80 6.94 13.52
C VAL A 101 0.28 7.04 13.51
N ASP A 102 -0.28 7.21 12.33
CA ASP A 102 -1.72 7.35 12.14
C ASP A 102 -2.44 6.00 12.19
N ALA A 103 -1.76 4.92 11.76
CA ALA A 103 -2.32 3.58 11.71
C ALA A 103 -1.30 2.51 12.13
N VAL A 104 -1.79 1.49 12.82
CA VAL A 104 -0.98 0.36 13.29
C VAL A 104 -1.58 -0.96 12.81
N ILE A 105 -0.74 -1.82 12.21
CA ILE A 105 -1.05 -3.19 11.86
C ILE A 105 -0.31 -4.11 12.84
N VAL A 106 -1.06 -4.90 13.60
CA VAL A 106 -0.50 -5.87 14.54
C VAL A 106 -0.35 -7.22 13.84
N ALA A 107 0.89 -7.60 13.50
CA ALA A 107 1.26 -8.82 12.79
C ALA A 107 2.12 -9.76 13.65
N VAL A 108 1.82 -9.83 14.95
CA VAL A 108 2.50 -10.69 15.93
C VAL A 108 1.69 -11.97 16.21
N LYS A 109 2.31 -12.94 16.89
CA LYS A 109 1.61 -14.16 17.33
C LYS A 109 0.56 -13.80 18.41
N PRO A 110 -0.51 -14.61 18.58
CA PRO A 110 -1.58 -14.33 19.54
C PRO A 110 -1.10 -14.07 20.98
N ALA A 111 -0.05 -14.78 21.41
CA ALA A 111 0.54 -14.61 22.74
C ALA A 111 1.14 -13.19 22.96
N ASP A 112 1.58 -12.55 21.87
CA ASP A 112 2.29 -11.27 21.91
C ASP A 112 1.37 -10.08 21.60
N VAL A 113 0.11 -10.34 21.24
CA VAL A 113 -0.87 -9.29 20.87
C VAL A 113 -1.07 -8.29 21.99
N HIS A 114 -1.17 -8.75 23.25
CA HIS A 114 -1.36 -7.84 24.37
C HIS A 114 -0.18 -6.86 24.51
N VAL A 115 1.05 -7.35 24.38
CA VAL A 115 2.27 -6.53 24.44
C VAL A 115 2.29 -5.54 23.28
N ALA A 116 2.00 -6.00 22.07
CA ALA A 116 1.95 -5.16 20.87
C ALA A 116 0.90 -4.05 20.98
N CYS A 117 -0.33 -4.36 21.44
CA CYS A 117 -1.38 -3.36 21.63
C CYS A 117 -1.04 -2.35 22.74
N THR A 118 -0.33 -2.78 23.78
CA THR A 118 0.11 -1.88 24.86
C THR A 118 1.16 -0.91 24.34
N ALA A 119 2.13 -1.39 23.54
CA ALA A 119 3.13 -0.55 22.88
C ALA A 119 2.48 0.42 21.88
N ALA A 120 1.50 -0.04 21.09
CA ALA A 120 0.79 0.80 20.13
C ALA A 120 -0.03 1.92 20.79
N LYS A 121 -0.57 1.70 21.99
CA LYS A 121 -1.32 2.71 22.75
C LYS A 121 -0.42 3.81 23.35
N ALA A 122 0.85 3.48 23.58
CA ALA A 122 1.82 4.41 24.16
C ALA A 122 2.45 5.35 23.13
N ALA A 123 2.32 4.99 21.85
CA ALA A 123 2.66 5.78 20.68
C ALA A 123 1.46 6.57 20.17
#